data_AF-A0A7W8XI48-F1
#
_entry.id   AF-A0A7W8XI48-F1
#
_cell.length_a   1.000
_cell.length_b   1.000
_cell.length_c   1.000
_cell.angle_alpha   90.00
_cell.angle_beta   90.00
_cell.angle_gamma   90.00
#
_symmetry.space_group_name_H-M   'P 1'
#
loop_
_entity.id
_entity.type
_entity.pdbx_description
1 polymer ?
#
loop_
_entity_poly.entity_id
_entity_poly.type
_entity_poly.pdbx_seq_one_letter_code
_entity_poly.pdbx_strand_id
1 'polypeptide(L)'
;MPYKVGIYFAKAYASITVKDWLSDSICMDILTDTELKYVVVKKSATFQVLIGQKNNVGEVIIDEAVAGATPIPTSYKIPAELDATGTITFPKPAAVSQSDIGKLTEEIEAIKQRIGP
;
A
#
# COMPACT_ATOMS: atom_id res chain seq x y z
N MET A 1 -17.38 5.17 11.20
CA MET A 1 -17.07 6.17 10.15
C MET A 1 -16.01 5.56 9.23
N PRO A 2 -16.10 5.77 7.90
CA PRO A 2 -15.05 5.33 6.99
C PRO A 2 -13.76 6.12 7.22
N TYR A 3 -12.63 5.49 6.99
CA TYR A 3 -11.32 6.13 7.12
C TYR A 3 -10.81 6.63 5.79
N LYS A 4 -10.17 7.79 5.82
CA LYS A 4 -9.45 8.33 4.68
C LYS A 4 -8.09 7.63 4.58
N VAL A 5 -7.84 6.97 3.46
CA VAL A 5 -6.59 6.24 3.20
C VAL A 5 -5.93 6.81 1.95
N GLY A 6 -4.64 7.14 2.04
CA GLY A 6 -3.81 7.45 0.88
C GLY A 6 -3.28 6.16 0.25
N ILE A 7 -3.33 6.03 -1.07
CA ILE A 7 -2.74 4.91 -1.80
C ILE A 7 -1.66 5.46 -2.73
N TYR A 8 -0.40 5.33 -2.33
CA TYR A 8 0.75 5.75 -3.11
C TYR A 8 1.20 4.62 -4.04
N PHE A 9 1.38 4.91 -5.33
CA PHE A 9 1.82 3.96 -6.35
C PHE A 9 3.30 4.21 -6.68
N ALA A 10 4.19 3.33 -6.22
CA ALA A 10 5.64 3.45 -6.41
C ALA A 10 6.09 3.25 -7.86
N LYS A 11 5.22 2.66 -8.71
CA LYS A 11 5.46 2.36 -10.13
C LYS A 11 4.25 2.79 -10.96
N ALA A 12 4.42 2.83 -12.29
CA ALA A 12 3.32 3.07 -13.21
C ALA A 12 2.58 1.76 -13.51
N TYR A 13 1.27 1.85 -13.72
CA TYR A 13 0.39 0.72 -14.00
C TYR A 13 -0.55 1.05 -15.16
N ALA A 14 -0.73 0.10 -16.07
CA ALA A 14 -1.61 0.27 -17.23
C ALA A 14 -3.09 0.18 -16.86
N SER A 15 -3.43 -0.58 -15.81
CA SER A 15 -4.81 -0.74 -15.34
C SER A 15 -4.81 -1.24 -13.91
N ILE A 16 -5.38 -0.45 -13.00
CA ILE A 16 -5.66 -0.90 -11.64
C ILE A 16 -7.15 -0.76 -11.32
N THR A 17 -7.62 -1.59 -10.40
CA THR A 17 -8.92 -1.43 -9.77
C THR A 17 -8.73 -1.45 -8.25
N VAL A 18 -9.27 -0.46 -7.54
CA VAL A 18 -9.22 -0.39 -6.07
C VAL A 18 -10.60 -0.70 -5.51
N LYS A 19 -10.68 -1.58 -4.51
CA LYS A 19 -11.92 -1.93 -3.83
C LYS A 19 -11.81 -1.78 -2.32
N ASP A 20 -12.91 -1.39 -1.70
CA ASP A 20 -13.12 -1.51 -0.27
C ASP A 20 -13.49 -2.95 0.06
N TRP A 21 -12.67 -3.64 0.86
CA TRP A 21 -12.91 -5.04 1.21
C TRP A 21 -14.24 -5.23 1.93
N LEU A 22 -14.68 -4.26 2.74
CA LEU A 22 -15.89 -4.42 3.55
C LEU A 22 -17.16 -4.49 2.69
N SER A 23 -17.23 -3.66 1.66
CA SER A 23 -18.38 -3.55 0.77
C SER A 23 -18.20 -4.22 -0.59
N ASP A 24 -16.99 -4.69 -0.90
CA ASP A 24 -16.55 -5.14 -2.23
C ASP A 24 -16.82 -4.12 -3.36
N SER A 25 -17.01 -2.86 -2.98
CA SER A 25 -17.33 -1.77 -3.92
C SER A 25 -16.06 -1.10 -4.42
N ILE A 26 -16.11 -0.61 -5.66
CA ILE A 26 -15.00 0.17 -6.22
C ILE A 26 -14.82 1.47 -5.41
N CYS A 27 -13.59 1.79 -5.04
CA CYS A 27 -13.29 3.04 -4.37
C CYS A 27 -13.37 4.22 -5.33
N MET A 28 -13.81 5.37 -4.82
CA MET A 28 -13.67 6.66 -5.50
C MET A 28 -12.46 7.41 -4.93
N ASP A 29 -11.71 8.08 -5.80
CA ASP A 29 -10.74 9.08 -5.36
C ASP A 29 -11.48 10.35 -4.92
N ILE A 30 -11.36 10.68 -3.64
CA ILE A 30 -12.06 11.80 -2.99
C ILE A 30 -11.63 13.14 -3.59
N LEU A 31 -10.42 13.24 -4.13
CA LEU A 31 -9.91 14.50 -4.68
C LEU A 31 -10.46 14.81 -6.07
N THR A 32 -10.68 13.77 -6.88
CA THR A 32 -11.04 13.91 -8.30
C THR A 32 -12.45 13.42 -8.61
N ASP A 33 -13.16 12.88 -7.62
CA ASP A 33 -14.47 12.22 -7.76
C ASP A 33 -14.46 11.15 -8.87
N THR A 34 -13.32 10.48 -9.03
CA THR A 34 -13.09 9.48 -10.08
C THR A 34 -13.17 8.07 -9.50
N GLU A 35 -13.98 7.23 -10.14
CA GLU A 35 -14.04 5.80 -9.82
C GLU A 35 -12.70 5.12 -10.20
N LEU A 36 -12.09 4.41 -9.24
CA LEU A 36 -10.81 3.73 -9.43
C LEU A 36 -11.00 2.34 -10.05
N LYS A 37 -11.61 2.29 -11.24
CA LYS A 37 -11.87 1.07 -12.02
C LYS A 37 -11.10 1.09 -13.34
N TYR A 38 -10.22 0.12 -13.54
CA TYR A 38 -9.34 0.02 -14.72
C TYR A 38 -8.60 1.34 -15.05
N VAL A 39 -8.14 2.04 -14.01
CA VAL A 39 -7.47 3.34 -14.17
C VAL A 39 -5.98 3.17 -14.47
N VAL A 40 -5.49 3.96 -15.42
CA VAL A 40 -4.05 4.07 -15.70
C VAL A 40 -3.41 4.91 -14.61
N VAL A 41 -2.34 4.39 -14.00
CA VAL A 41 -1.66 5.08 -12.89
C VAL A 41 -0.25 5.46 -13.30
N LYS A 42 0.09 6.73 -13.10
CA LYS A 42 1.46 7.22 -13.28
C LYS A 42 2.30 6.86 -12.06
N LYS A 43 3.61 6.69 -12.27
CA LYS A 43 4.56 6.51 -11.18
C LYS A 43 4.43 7.68 -10.18
N SER A 44 4.45 7.34 -8.90
CA SER A 44 4.33 8.26 -7.76
C SER A 44 2.98 8.97 -7.64
N ALA A 45 1.94 8.49 -8.32
CA ALA A 45 0.58 8.95 -8.09
C ALA A 45 0.06 8.51 -6.71
N THR A 46 -0.78 9.34 -6.10
CA THR A 46 -1.47 9.00 -4.85
C THR A 46 -2.96 9.26 -5.03
N PHE A 47 -3.79 8.26 -4.71
CA PHE A 47 -5.24 8.43 -4.60
C PHE A 47 -5.66 8.52 -3.14
N GLN A 48 -6.73 9.23 -2.84
CA GLN A 48 -7.31 9.29 -1.50
C GLN A 48 -8.67 8.63 -1.53
N VAL A 49 -8.85 7.55 -0.76
CA VAL A 49 -10.08 6.76 -0.77
C VAL A 49 -10.71 6.69 0.61
N LEU A 50 -12.03 6.46 0.66
CA LEU A 50 -12.74 6.16 1.89
C LEU A 50 -12.92 4.65 2.03
N ILE A 51 -12.46 4.10 3.15
CA ILE A 51 -12.47 2.66 3.41
C ILE A 51 -13.37 2.35 4.59
N GLY A 52 -14.26 1.37 4.40
CA GLY A 52 -15.11 0.85 5.45
C GLY A 52 -14.30 0.09 6.49
N GLN A 53 -14.84 -0.02 7.70
CA GLN A 53 -14.22 -0.82 8.75
C GLN A 53 -15.24 -1.70 9.47
N LYS A 54 -14.80 -2.89 9.86
CA LYS A 54 -15.55 -3.80 10.73
C LYS A 54 -14.61 -4.36 11.78
N ASN A 55 -15.01 -4.30 13.05
CA ASN A 55 -14.20 -4.75 14.17
C ASN A 55 -12.78 -4.11 14.19
N ASN A 56 -12.68 -2.80 13.92
CA ASN A 56 -11.42 -2.05 13.86
C ASN A 56 -10.44 -2.53 12.77
N VAL A 57 -10.94 -3.20 11.74
CA VAL A 57 -10.16 -3.60 10.56
C VAL A 57 -10.78 -2.97 9.32
N GLY A 58 -10.01 -2.14 8.63
CA GLY A 58 -10.26 -1.75 7.24
C GLY A 58 -9.31 -2.51 6.30
N GLU A 59 -9.71 -2.73 5.07
CA GLU A 59 -8.85 -3.37 4.08
C GLU A 59 -9.11 -2.80 2.68
N VAL A 60 -8.02 -2.55 1.95
CA VAL A 60 -8.03 -2.12 0.55
C VAL A 60 -7.56 -3.28 -0.30
N ILE A 61 -8.29 -3.60 -1.36
CA ILE A 61 -7.89 -4.57 -2.37
C ILE A 61 -7.49 -3.82 -3.63
N ILE A 62 -6.28 -4.06 -4.12
CA ILE A 62 -5.79 -3.48 -5.38
C ILE A 62 -5.60 -4.63 -6.38
N ASP A 63 -6.41 -4.62 -7.43
CA ASP A 63 -6.31 -5.54 -8.56
C ASP A 63 -5.44 -4.91 -9.65
N GLU A 64 -4.24 -5.44 -9.86
CA GLU A 64 -3.41 -5.09 -11.02
C GLU A 64 -3.83 -5.96 -12.21
N ALA A 65 -4.23 -5.33 -13.32
CA ALA A 65 -4.55 -6.03 -14.56
C ALA A 65 -3.47 -5.77 -15.61
N VAL A 66 -2.87 -6.86 -16.09
CA VAL A 66 -1.99 -6.85 -17.27
C VAL A 66 -2.79 -7.37 -18.46
N ALA A 67 -2.65 -6.74 -19.62
CA ALA A 67 -3.39 -7.16 -20.83
C ALA A 67 -3.16 -8.66 -21.12
N GLY A 68 -4.25 -9.43 -21.18
CA GLY A 68 -4.21 -10.87 -21.42
C GLY A 68 -3.94 -11.75 -20.20
N ALA A 69 -3.87 -11.18 -18.99
CA ALA A 69 -3.68 -11.92 -17.74
C ALA A 69 -4.86 -11.73 -16.77
N THR A 70 -5.10 -12.74 -15.94
CA THR A 70 -6.04 -12.64 -14.80
C THR A 70 -5.50 -11.60 -13.80
N PRO A 71 -6.32 -10.64 -13.33
CA PRO A 71 -5.87 -9.67 -12.33
C PRO A 71 -5.40 -10.35 -11.05
N ILE A 72 -4.32 -9.83 -10.46
CA ILE A 72 -3.78 -10.36 -9.20
C ILE A 72 -4.20 -9.42 -8.06
N PRO A 73 -5.13 -9.83 -7.17
CA PRO A 73 -5.55 -9.01 -6.04
C PRO A 73 -4.43 -8.91 -5.00
N THR A 74 -4.16 -7.70 -4.52
CA THR A 74 -3.28 -7.47 -3.38
C THR A 74 -4.03 -6.74 -2.26
N SER A 75 -4.14 -7.40 -1.11
CA SER A 75 -4.80 -6.86 0.08
C SER A 75 -3.85 -6.05 0.97
N TYR A 76 -4.34 -4.91 1.46
CA TYR A 76 -3.69 -4.04 2.44
C TYR A 76 -4.60 -3.84 3.64
N LYS A 77 -4.20 -4.39 4.79
CA LYS A 77 -4.88 -4.14 6.05
C LYS A 77 -4.53 -2.75 6.55
N ILE A 78 -5.57 -2.00 6.90
CA ILE A 78 -5.50 -0.63 7.38
C ILE A 78 -5.75 -0.70 8.90
N PRO A 79 -4.74 -0.44 9.75
CA PRO A 79 -4.91 -0.44 11.19
C PRO A 79 -5.90 0.66 11.61
N ALA A 80 -6.68 0.45 12.66
CA ALA A 80 -7.65 1.44 13.15
C ALA A 80 -6.99 2.74 13.63
N GLU A 81 -5.76 2.66 14.12
CA GLU A 81 -4.90 3.81 14.40
C GLU A 81 -4.18 4.23 13.12
N LEU A 82 -4.93 4.84 12.20
CA LEU A 82 -4.30 5.63 11.15
C LEU A 82 -3.81 6.93 11.79
N ASP A 83 -2.49 7.12 11.84
CA ASP A 83 -1.95 8.45 12.03
C ASP A 83 -2.51 9.40 10.95
N ALA A 84 -2.34 10.71 11.13
CA ALA A 84 -2.85 11.74 10.22
C ALA A 84 -2.37 11.59 8.74
N THR A 85 -1.45 10.67 8.46
CA THR A 85 -0.92 10.40 7.11
C THR A 85 -1.47 9.14 6.46
N GLY A 86 -1.97 8.15 7.21
CA GLY A 86 -2.78 7.01 6.76
C GLY A 86 -2.56 6.50 5.32
N THR A 87 -1.31 6.33 4.89
CA THR A 87 -0.96 6.04 3.49
C THR A 87 -0.38 4.64 3.35
N ILE A 88 -0.91 3.85 2.42
CA ILE A 88 -0.33 2.58 1.97
C ILE A 88 0.50 2.80 0.70
N THR A 89 1.51 1.96 0.50
CA THR A 89 2.33 1.95 -0.72
C THR A 89 2.10 0.69 -1.53
N PHE A 90 1.76 0.86 -2.82
CA PHE A 90 1.60 -0.20 -3.81
C PHE A 90 2.74 -0.17 -4.86
N PRO A 91 3.35 -1.32 -5.19
CA PRO A 91 3.17 -2.62 -4.57
C PRO A 91 3.80 -2.63 -3.17
N LYS A 92 3.53 -3.67 -2.37
CA LYS A 92 4.18 -3.84 -1.06
C LYS A 92 5.70 -3.76 -1.25
N PRO A 93 6.42 -2.96 -0.45
CA PRO A 93 7.87 -3.02 -0.43
C PRO A 93 8.29 -4.47 -0.21
N ALA A 94 9.33 -4.92 -0.91
CA ALA A 94 9.91 -6.23 -0.60
C ALA A 94 10.29 -6.23 0.88
N ALA A 95 9.86 -7.26 1.62
CA ALA A 95 10.32 -7.43 2.98
C ALA A 95 11.84 -7.51 2.95
N VAL A 96 12.51 -6.66 3.74
CA VAL A 96 13.97 -6.69 3.90
C VAL A 96 14.35 -8.13 4.23
N SER A 97 15.16 -8.76 3.38
CA SER A 97 15.51 -10.17 3.60
C SER A 97 16.36 -10.31 4.86
N GLN A 98 16.32 -11.46 5.53
CA GLN A 98 17.16 -11.72 6.71
C GLN A 98 18.65 -11.44 6.47
N SER A 99 19.12 -11.63 5.24
CA SER A 99 20.47 -11.27 4.82
C SER A 99 20.80 -9.77 4.94
N ASP A 100 19.82 -8.90 4.71
CA ASP A 100 20.01 -7.45 4.86
C ASP A 100 19.95 -7.02 6.34
N ILE A 101 19.17 -7.74 7.18
CA ILE A 101 19.23 -7.59 8.66
C ILE A 101 20.57 -8.11 9.21
N GLY A 102 21.10 -9.19 8.63
CA GLY A 102 22.42 -9.72 8.95
C GLY A 102 23.52 -8.68 8.70
N LYS A 103 23.49 -8.01 7.54
CA LYS A 103 24.44 -6.93 7.21
C LYS A 103 24.34 -5.75 8.18
N LEU A 104 23.13 -5.34 8.56
CA LEU A 104 22.95 -4.28 9.57
C LEU A 104 23.55 -4.70 10.93
N THR A 105 23.41 -5.96 11.30
CA THR A 105 23.98 -6.51 12.54
C THR A 105 25.51 -6.52 12.49
N GLU A 106 26.08 -6.96 11.36
CA GLU A 106 27.53 -6.95 11.11
C GLU A 106 28.11 -5.53 11.12
N GLU A 107 27.41 -4.57 10.50
CA GLU A 107 27.81 -3.15 10.52
C GLU A 107 27.77 -2.57 11.93
N ILE A 108 26.75 -2.90 12.74
CA ILE A 108 26.67 -2.47 14.14
C ILE A 108 27.80 -3.06 14.97
N GLU A 109 28.11 -4.35 14.84
CA GLU A 109 29.23 -4.98 15.56
C GLU A 109 30.57 -4.39 15.10
N ALA A 110 30.75 -4.15 13.80
CA ALA A 110 31.94 -3.49 13.27
C ALA A 110 32.08 -2.05 13.82
N ILE A 111 30.98 -1.32 13.97
CA ILE A 111 30.97 0.01 14.58
C ILE A 111 31.31 -0.06 16.07
N LYS A 112 30.72 -0.99 16.84
CA LYS A 112 31.05 -1.19 18.26
C LYS A 112 32.53 -1.50 18.48
N GLN A 113 33.11 -2.35 17.63
CA GLN A 113 34.54 -2.66 17.67
C GLN A 113 35.42 -1.46 17.31
N ARG A 114 34.93 -0.54 16.47
CA ARG A 114 35.66 0.64 16.00
C ARG A 114 35.60 1.82 16.97
N ILE A 115 34.55 1.87 17.81
CA ILE A 115 34.39 2.91 18.83
C ILE A 115 35.07 2.50 20.15
N GLY A 116 35.25 1.20 20.43
CA GLY A 116 35.87 0.71 21.67
C GLY A 116 35.03 1.07 22.92
N PRO A 117 35.34 0.52 24.10
CA PRO A 117 34.64 0.86 25.35
C PRO A 117 34.77 2.35 25.72
#